data_AF-A0A938LRS2-F1
#
_entry.id   AF-A0A938LRS2-F1
#
_cell.length_a   1.000
_cell.length_b   1.000
_cell.length_c   1.000
_cell.angle_alpha   90.00
_cell.angle_beta   90.00
_cell.angle_gamma   90.00
#
_symmetry.space_group_name_H-M   'P 1'
#
loop_
_entity.id
_entity.type
_entity.pdbx_description
1 polymer ?
#
loop_
_entity_poly.entity_id
_entity_poly.type
_entity_poly.pdbx_seq_one_letter_code
_entity_poly.pdbx_strand_id
1 'polypeptide(L)'
;MNNRKLGILAVVAAGMVLWAVVQARYSVGRRTQLSGPAYLIQGLDPAGIESIVIGKGAEAIKLQRKEGRFVVTSKGDYPADTKQINDLITKSLDIKTTDLYTTDPKNHEDLQVTEEKARNVIKFFKADGSLLTGVVIGPSRETGQGTYVRLASSDEVYLAEETPWFRDRAVDYVSQEIVAAPREEIEAVTVTTPEGTYTLRSAQEGDGVALVDMPPDRKLKDSDAKSVLTALTSLRFDDVNTPRQIEGLSFDHEYLCRLKNSTEYRLKLARKDEKTYLLCEADYTDKTPVLIKPNQKDSEEELKKKESKLLAQEHAQKFTLQHKGWIYEIADWKARYLTKKQSELLEAPEESAEAAAETPAPAPVLPPLLPAGPNEPTVVGPAAEPQ
;
A
#
# COMPACT_ATOMS: atom_id res chain seq x y z
N MET A 1 2.38 -55.19 72.44
CA MET A 1 1.91 -55.10 71.04
C MET A 1 2.50 -56.26 70.26
N ASN A 2 1.68 -57.02 69.55
CA ASN A 2 2.10 -58.26 68.87
C ASN A 2 3.04 -57.92 67.69
N ASN A 3 4.18 -58.59 67.54
CA ASN A 3 5.20 -58.31 66.51
C ASN A 3 4.64 -58.30 65.08
N ARG A 4 3.51 -59.00 64.86
CA ARG A 4 2.75 -58.94 63.60
C ARG A 4 2.12 -57.58 63.30
N LYS A 5 1.66 -56.85 64.33
CA LYS A 5 1.08 -55.50 64.18
C LYS A 5 2.16 -54.44 63.85
N LEU A 6 3.37 -54.62 64.37
CA LEU A 6 4.53 -53.78 64.04
C LEU A 6 4.99 -53.98 62.59
N GLY A 7 5.01 -55.23 62.10
CA GLY A 7 5.32 -55.53 60.69
C GLY A 7 4.33 -54.89 59.71
N ILE A 8 3.02 -54.94 60.02
CA ILE A 8 1.98 -54.33 59.18
C ILE A 8 2.13 -52.79 59.15
N LEU A 9 2.41 -52.17 60.30
CA LEU A 9 2.64 -50.72 60.38
C LEU A 9 3.85 -50.26 59.56
N ALA A 10 4.94 -51.04 59.54
CA ALA A 10 6.12 -50.73 58.75
C ALA A 10 5.85 -50.77 57.24
N VAL A 11 5.07 -51.76 56.78
CA VAL A 11 4.69 -51.88 55.35
C VAL A 11 3.78 -50.73 54.92
N VAL A 12 2.81 -50.34 55.77
CA VAL A 12 1.91 -49.22 55.48
C VAL A 12 2.68 -47.90 55.46
N ALA A 13 3.62 -47.69 56.39
CA ALA A 13 4.48 -46.51 56.40
C ALA A 13 5.35 -46.43 55.14
N ALA A 14 5.96 -47.56 54.72
CA ALA A 14 6.73 -47.62 53.48
C ALA A 14 5.87 -47.32 52.24
N GLY A 15 4.65 -47.84 52.20
CA GLY A 15 3.68 -47.56 51.14
C GLY A 15 3.28 -46.08 51.06
N MET A 16 3.06 -45.43 52.20
CA MET A 16 2.75 -43.99 52.25
C MET A 16 3.94 -43.12 51.83
N VAL A 17 5.17 -43.49 52.20
CA VAL A 17 6.37 -42.77 51.74
C VAL A 17 6.58 -42.95 50.25
N LEU A 18 6.38 -44.17 49.71
CA LEU A 18 6.48 -44.42 48.28
C LEU A 18 5.42 -43.64 47.50
N TRP A 19 4.17 -43.62 48.01
CA TRP A 19 3.08 -42.83 47.45
C TRP A 19 3.39 -41.34 47.47
N ALA A 20 3.89 -40.80 48.59
CA ALA A 20 4.26 -39.40 48.71
C ALA A 20 5.41 -39.02 47.75
N VAL A 21 6.40 -39.90 47.54
CA VAL A 21 7.49 -39.67 46.59
C VAL A 21 6.98 -39.71 45.15
N VAL A 22 6.07 -40.62 44.81
CA VAL A 22 5.43 -40.66 43.48
C VAL A 22 4.58 -39.41 43.26
N GLN A 23 3.81 -38.98 44.26
CA GLN A 23 3.01 -37.74 44.20
C GLN A 23 3.91 -36.51 44.04
N ALA A 24 5.02 -36.44 44.77
CA ALA A 24 6.01 -35.37 44.66
C ALA A 24 6.69 -35.35 43.28
N ARG A 25 6.95 -36.51 42.66
CA ARG A 25 7.51 -36.56 41.31
C ARG A 25 6.51 -36.21 40.21
N TYR A 26 5.21 -36.46 40.42
CA TYR A 26 4.15 -36.02 39.51
C TYR A 26 3.80 -34.53 39.67
N SER A 27 3.97 -33.94 40.86
CA SER A 27 3.67 -32.52 41.10
C SER A 27 4.82 -31.55 40.77
N VAL A 28 6.04 -32.04 40.55
CA VAL A 28 7.21 -31.23 40.15
C VAL A 28 7.23 -30.88 38.66
N GLY A 29 6.20 -31.27 37.88
CA GLY A 29 6.05 -30.97 36.45
C GLY A 29 5.33 -29.67 36.09
N ARG A 30 4.84 -28.88 37.06
CA ARG A 30 4.37 -27.51 36.79
C ARG A 30 5.40 -26.53 37.31
N ARG A 31 6.37 -26.18 36.47
CA ARG A 31 6.92 -24.83 36.55
C ARG A 31 5.72 -23.92 36.41
N THR A 32 5.36 -23.22 37.48
CA THR A 32 4.56 -22.00 37.40
C THR A 32 5.39 -21.03 36.58
N GLN A 33 5.28 -21.13 35.26
CA GLN A 33 5.78 -20.13 34.34
C GLN A 33 4.98 -18.88 34.69
N LEU A 34 5.69 -17.82 35.07
CA LEU A 34 5.09 -16.56 35.48
C LEU A 34 4.08 -16.11 34.40
N SER A 35 2.79 -16.21 34.71
CA SER A 35 1.70 -15.62 33.93
C SER A 35 1.69 -14.13 34.28
N GLY A 36 2.16 -13.32 33.34
CA GLY A 36 2.30 -11.89 33.44
C GLY A 36 2.71 -11.32 32.08
N PRO A 37 2.51 -10.01 31.83
CA PRO A 37 2.82 -9.41 30.54
C PRO A 37 4.27 -9.64 30.16
N ALA A 38 4.50 -10.43 29.11
CA ALA A 38 5.81 -10.75 28.57
C ALA A 38 5.81 -10.57 27.05
N TYR A 39 6.96 -10.27 26.47
CA TYR A 39 7.09 -10.27 25.01
C TYR A 39 7.12 -11.70 24.50
N LEU A 40 6.34 -11.98 23.44
CA LEU A 40 6.28 -13.29 22.82
C LEU A 40 7.64 -13.69 22.23
N ILE A 41 8.28 -12.75 21.52
CA ILE A 41 9.62 -12.90 20.99
C ILE A 41 10.59 -12.18 21.94
N GLN A 42 11.60 -12.89 22.42
CA GLN A 42 12.62 -12.34 23.31
C GLN A 42 14.00 -12.50 22.68
N GLY A 43 14.82 -11.45 22.75
CA GLY A 43 16.23 -11.52 22.34
C GLY A 43 16.47 -11.71 20.84
N LEU A 44 15.54 -11.31 19.97
CA LEU A 44 15.78 -11.25 18.53
C LEU A 44 16.86 -10.21 18.24
N ASP A 45 17.95 -10.61 17.60
CA ASP A 45 18.90 -9.70 16.98
C ASP A 45 18.48 -9.44 15.52
N PRO A 46 18.01 -8.22 15.17
CA PRO A 46 17.60 -7.91 13.80
C PRO A 46 18.74 -8.03 12.77
N ALA A 47 20.00 -7.94 13.20
CA ALA A 47 21.14 -8.10 12.31
C ALA A 47 21.29 -9.55 11.80
N GLY A 48 20.80 -10.54 12.57
CA GLY A 48 20.81 -11.96 12.21
C GLY A 48 19.72 -12.38 11.23
N ILE A 49 18.81 -11.47 10.85
CA ILE A 49 17.70 -11.75 9.92
C ILE A 49 18.20 -11.65 8.48
N GLU A 50 18.20 -12.78 7.79
CA GLU A 50 18.54 -12.89 6.38
C GLU A 50 17.30 -12.94 5.48
N SER A 51 16.21 -13.55 5.93
CA SER A 51 14.95 -13.55 5.19
C SER A 51 13.73 -13.49 6.10
N ILE A 52 12.64 -12.96 5.57
CA ILE A 52 11.36 -12.79 6.26
C ILE A 52 10.25 -13.33 5.36
N VAL A 53 9.38 -14.16 5.92
CA VAL A 53 8.19 -14.67 5.23
C VAL A 53 6.96 -14.16 5.97
N ILE A 54 6.08 -13.45 5.27
CA ILE A 54 4.80 -12.96 5.79
C ILE A 54 3.66 -13.66 5.05
N GLY A 55 2.68 -14.16 5.79
CA GLY A 55 1.51 -14.85 5.25
C GLY A 55 1.79 -16.34 5.01
N LYS A 56 0.99 -16.94 4.11
CA LYS A 56 0.86 -18.39 3.97
C LYS A 56 0.77 -18.83 2.51
N GLY A 57 1.19 -20.06 2.26
CA GLY A 57 1.08 -20.70 0.95
C GLY A 57 1.86 -19.99 -0.15
N ALA A 58 1.34 -20.04 -1.38
CA ALA A 58 1.96 -19.45 -2.56
C ALA A 58 1.94 -17.91 -2.55
N GLU A 59 0.96 -17.31 -1.88
CA GLU A 59 0.79 -15.86 -1.76
C GLU A 59 1.67 -15.23 -0.66
N ALA A 60 2.47 -16.03 0.03
CA ALA A 60 3.35 -15.54 1.08
C ALA A 60 4.36 -14.53 0.52
N ILE A 61 4.45 -13.39 1.17
CA ILE A 61 5.43 -12.34 0.85
C ILE A 61 6.79 -12.81 1.35
N LYS A 62 7.77 -12.82 0.46
CA LYS A 62 9.13 -13.26 0.74
C LYS A 62 10.11 -12.11 0.57
N LEU A 63 10.67 -11.69 1.69
CA LEU A 63 11.69 -10.65 1.78
C LEU A 63 13.04 -11.32 1.99
N GLN A 64 14.04 -10.95 1.20
CA GLN A 64 15.36 -11.54 1.25
C GLN A 64 16.41 -10.44 1.34
N ARG A 65 17.39 -10.58 2.24
CA ARG A 65 18.55 -9.68 2.24
C ARG A 65 19.45 -10.03 1.07
N LYS A 66 19.81 -9.04 0.26
CA LYS A 66 20.75 -9.10 -0.85
C LYS A 66 21.59 -7.83 -0.83
N GLU A 67 22.92 -7.98 -0.89
CA GLU A 67 23.86 -6.85 -0.91
C GLU A 67 23.61 -5.83 0.23
N GLY A 68 23.28 -6.33 1.43
CA GLY A 68 23.05 -5.52 2.62
C GLY A 68 21.65 -4.92 2.77
N ARG A 69 20.75 -5.06 1.79
CA ARG A 69 19.37 -4.54 1.84
C ARG A 69 18.33 -5.64 1.61
N PHE A 70 17.11 -5.47 2.13
CA PHE A 70 16.01 -6.38 1.82
C PHE A 70 15.43 -6.10 0.43
N VAL A 71 15.04 -7.16 -0.26
CA VAL A 71 14.33 -7.13 -1.54
C VAL A 71 13.06 -7.97 -1.47
N VAL A 72 12.05 -7.59 -2.26
CA VAL A 72 10.81 -8.34 -2.43
C VAL A 72 10.97 -9.32 -3.58
N THR A 73 11.19 -10.59 -3.25
CA THR A 73 11.58 -11.61 -4.25
C THR A 73 10.52 -11.84 -5.34
N SER A 74 9.23 -11.80 -4.98
CA SER A 74 8.11 -11.94 -5.93
C SER A 74 7.99 -10.76 -6.91
N LYS A 75 8.64 -9.63 -6.63
CA LYS A 75 8.66 -8.43 -7.47
C LYS A 75 10.00 -8.26 -8.17
N GLY A 76 10.58 -9.37 -8.63
CA GLY A 76 11.84 -9.37 -9.37
C GLY A 76 13.03 -8.87 -8.56
N ASP A 77 13.01 -9.05 -7.24
CA ASP A 77 13.98 -8.51 -6.28
C ASP A 77 13.95 -6.97 -6.16
N TYR A 78 12.77 -6.35 -6.30
CA TYR A 78 12.62 -4.91 -6.06
C TYR A 78 13.07 -4.53 -4.63
N PRO A 79 13.81 -3.43 -4.44
CA PRO A 79 14.27 -3.02 -3.11
C PRO A 79 13.11 -2.77 -2.15
N ALA A 80 13.16 -3.42 -0.98
CA ALA A 80 12.20 -3.16 0.08
C ALA A 80 12.50 -1.83 0.77
N ASP A 81 11.45 -1.16 1.24
CA ASP A 81 11.56 0.05 2.03
C ASP A 81 12.02 -0.26 3.45
N THR A 82 13.16 0.31 3.84
CA THR A 82 13.79 0.04 5.14
C THR A 82 12.84 0.38 6.29
N LYS A 83 12.03 1.43 6.15
CA LYS A 83 11.06 1.82 7.17
C LYS A 83 9.97 0.75 7.33
N GLN A 84 9.44 0.18 6.24
CA GLN A 84 8.48 -0.93 6.32
C GLN A 84 9.06 -2.20 6.92
N ILE A 85 10.33 -2.53 6.62
CA ILE A 85 11.01 -3.68 7.23
C ILE A 85 11.16 -3.50 8.73
N ASN A 86 11.61 -2.32 9.17
CA ASN A 86 11.76 -2.03 10.60
C ASN A 86 10.41 -2.03 11.32
N ASP A 87 9.36 -1.45 10.72
CA ASP A 87 7.99 -1.49 11.23
C ASP A 87 7.51 -2.95 11.43
N LEU A 88 7.75 -3.83 10.45
CA LEU A 88 7.42 -5.26 10.53
C LEU A 88 8.13 -5.96 11.70
N ILE A 89 9.44 -5.76 11.84
CA ILE A 89 10.25 -6.38 12.89
C ILE A 89 9.78 -5.88 14.26
N THR A 90 9.69 -4.56 14.45
CA THR A 90 9.25 -3.94 15.71
C THR A 90 7.86 -4.40 16.10
N LYS A 91 6.89 -4.38 15.17
CA LYS A 91 5.54 -4.90 15.44
C LYS A 91 5.54 -6.36 15.86
N SER A 92 6.41 -7.19 15.29
CA SER A 92 6.50 -8.60 15.68
C SER A 92 7.07 -8.76 17.09
N LEU A 93 8.02 -7.90 17.48
CA LEU A 93 8.64 -7.90 18.81
C LEU A 93 7.73 -7.32 19.90
N ASP A 94 6.89 -6.36 19.55
CA ASP A 94 6.01 -5.66 20.49
C ASP A 94 4.77 -6.48 20.89
N ILE A 95 4.61 -7.71 20.37
CA ILE A 95 3.50 -8.59 20.74
C ILE A 95 3.70 -9.06 22.18
N LYS A 96 2.80 -8.59 23.06
CA LYS A 96 2.79 -8.92 24.48
C LYS A 96 1.76 -10.01 24.77
N THR A 97 2.19 -11.04 25.46
CA THR A 97 1.37 -12.15 25.92
C THR A 97 0.94 -11.94 27.37
N THR A 98 -0.27 -12.38 27.70
CA THR A 98 -0.80 -12.45 29.05
C THR A 98 -0.79 -13.91 29.52
N ASP A 99 -1.93 -14.59 29.48
CA ASP A 99 -2.09 -15.93 30.00
C ASP A 99 -1.69 -17.00 28.99
N LEU A 100 -1.04 -18.05 29.50
CA LEU A 100 -0.87 -19.31 28.77
C LEU A 100 -2.25 -19.98 28.63
N TYR A 101 -2.69 -20.15 27.40
CA TYR A 101 -3.99 -20.73 27.08
C TYR A 101 -3.93 -22.26 27.00
N THR A 102 -2.96 -22.80 26.26
CA THR A 102 -2.77 -24.26 26.12
C THR A 102 -1.35 -24.59 25.68
N THR A 103 -0.91 -25.80 25.99
CA THR A 103 0.34 -26.40 25.49
C THR A 103 0.10 -27.64 24.64
N ASP A 104 -1.17 -28.05 24.46
CA ASP A 104 -1.51 -29.22 23.65
C ASP A 104 -1.65 -28.80 22.17
N PRO A 105 -0.76 -29.27 21.27
CA PRO A 105 -0.77 -28.92 19.86
C PRO A 105 -2.06 -29.33 19.13
N LYS A 106 -2.83 -30.28 19.68
CA LYS A 106 -4.14 -30.66 19.12
C LYS A 106 -5.13 -29.50 19.07
N ASN A 107 -4.96 -28.49 19.92
CA ASN A 107 -5.82 -27.31 19.92
C ASN A 107 -5.46 -26.28 18.85
N HIS A 108 -4.29 -26.40 18.18
CA HIS A 108 -3.83 -25.35 17.26
C HIS A 108 -4.79 -25.13 16.09
N GLU A 109 -5.42 -26.21 15.60
CA GLU A 109 -6.36 -26.13 14.49
C GLU A 109 -7.64 -25.39 14.86
N ASP A 110 -8.24 -25.74 15.99
CA ASP A 110 -9.47 -25.12 16.51
C ASP A 110 -9.26 -23.66 16.90
N LEU A 111 -8.08 -23.36 17.45
CA LEU A 111 -7.67 -21.99 17.78
C LEU A 111 -7.18 -21.21 16.55
N GLN A 112 -7.13 -21.85 15.38
CA GLN A 112 -6.64 -21.28 14.12
C GLN A 112 -5.26 -20.64 14.26
N VAL A 113 -4.36 -21.28 15.00
CA VAL A 113 -2.95 -20.90 15.14
C VAL A 113 -2.03 -21.89 14.41
N THR A 114 -2.53 -22.56 13.38
CA THR A 114 -1.68 -23.26 12.39
C THR A 114 -1.23 -22.28 11.32
N GLU A 115 -0.15 -22.58 10.59
CA GLU A 115 0.34 -21.66 9.55
C GLU A 115 -0.67 -21.46 8.40
N GLU A 116 -1.56 -22.42 8.20
CA GLU A 116 -2.58 -22.43 7.15
C GLU A 116 -3.84 -21.67 7.56
N LYS A 117 -4.26 -21.77 8.84
CA LYS A 117 -5.51 -21.16 9.33
C LYS A 117 -5.32 -19.83 10.03
N ALA A 118 -4.10 -19.51 10.46
CA ALA A 118 -3.82 -18.24 11.10
C ALA A 118 -4.18 -17.03 10.26
N ARG A 119 -4.54 -15.96 10.98
CA ARG A 119 -4.78 -14.63 10.42
C ARG A 119 -3.48 -14.02 9.91
N ASN A 120 -2.41 -14.12 10.70
CA ASN A 120 -1.07 -13.69 10.29
C ASN A 120 -0.02 -14.73 10.68
N VAL A 121 0.95 -14.91 9.81
CA VAL A 121 2.15 -15.72 10.05
C VAL A 121 3.34 -14.86 9.63
N ILE A 122 4.29 -14.64 10.53
CA ILE A 122 5.53 -13.92 10.25
C ILE A 122 6.69 -14.77 10.73
N LYS A 123 7.60 -15.14 9.83
CA LYS A 123 8.76 -15.97 10.14
C LYS A 123 10.04 -15.27 9.72
N PHE A 124 11.03 -15.29 10.60
CA PHE A 124 12.36 -14.74 10.40
C PHE A 124 13.38 -15.87 10.33
N PHE A 125 14.27 -15.83 9.34
CA PHE A 125 15.24 -16.90 9.09
C PHE A 125 16.66 -16.35 9.06
N LYS A 126 17.61 -17.23 9.42
CA LYS A 126 19.05 -17.02 9.29
C LYS A 126 19.51 -17.29 7.85
N ALA A 127 20.77 -16.99 7.58
CA ALA A 127 21.38 -17.20 6.27
C ALA A 127 21.51 -18.67 5.85
N ASP A 128 21.54 -19.59 6.81
CA ASP A 128 21.51 -21.04 6.54
C ASP A 128 20.09 -21.57 6.26
N GLY A 129 19.07 -20.70 6.26
CA GLY A 129 17.67 -21.06 6.08
C GLY A 129 16.98 -21.60 7.33
N SER A 130 17.69 -21.70 8.47
CA SER A 130 17.07 -22.11 9.73
C SER A 130 16.13 -21.03 10.27
N LEU A 131 15.01 -21.46 10.85
CA LEU A 131 14.06 -20.57 11.51
C LEU A 131 14.73 -19.94 12.73
N LEU A 132 14.84 -18.61 12.73
CA LEU A 132 15.34 -17.86 13.86
C LEU A 132 14.23 -17.71 14.90
N THR A 133 13.07 -17.20 14.47
CA THR A 133 11.84 -17.13 15.26
C THR A 133 10.66 -16.86 14.32
N GLY A 134 9.45 -16.95 14.83
CA GLY A 134 8.27 -16.54 14.09
C GLY A 134 7.07 -16.40 15.01
N VAL A 135 6.11 -15.63 14.58
CA VAL A 135 4.83 -15.45 15.26
C VAL A 135 3.70 -15.95 14.40
N VAL A 136 2.78 -16.66 15.04
CA VAL A 136 1.51 -17.12 14.45
C VAL A 136 0.38 -16.48 15.25
N ILE A 137 -0.49 -15.76 14.56
CA ILE A 137 -1.57 -14.96 15.14
C ILE A 137 -2.90 -15.48 14.62
N GLY A 138 -3.72 -15.97 15.54
CA GLY A 138 -5.08 -16.43 15.26
C GLY A 138 -6.09 -15.28 15.16
N PRO A 139 -7.39 -15.62 15.11
CA PRO A 139 -8.46 -14.66 15.20
C PRO A 139 -8.57 -14.07 16.62
N SER A 140 -9.18 -12.89 16.71
CA SER A 140 -9.63 -12.34 17.99
C SER A 140 -10.73 -13.21 18.58
N ARG A 141 -10.76 -13.36 19.90
CA ARG A 141 -11.82 -14.13 20.58
C ARG A 141 -13.15 -13.40 20.46
N GLU A 142 -14.23 -14.15 20.22
CA GLU A 142 -15.59 -13.61 20.11
C GLU A 142 -16.05 -12.85 21.37
N THR A 143 -15.53 -13.23 22.53
CA THR A 143 -15.80 -12.56 23.82
C THR A 143 -15.03 -11.25 24.01
N GLY A 144 -14.20 -10.84 23.05
CA GLY A 144 -13.38 -9.61 23.12
C GLY A 144 -12.15 -9.69 24.02
N GLN A 145 -11.87 -10.84 24.63
CA GLN A 145 -10.81 -11.03 25.63
C GLN A 145 -9.46 -11.48 25.01
N GLY A 146 -9.00 -10.74 23.99
CA GLY A 146 -7.69 -10.95 23.37
C GLY A 146 -7.66 -11.88 22.14
N THR A 147 -6.45 -12.10 21.64
CA THR A 147 -6.12 -12.84 20.41
C THR A 147 -5.19 -14.01 20.75
N TYR A 148 -5.41 -15.17 20.13
CA TYR A 148 -4.49 -16.30 20.29
C TYR A 148 -3.19 -16.03 19.53
N VAL A 149 -2.05 -16.17 20.21
CA VAL A 149 -0.72 -16.02 19.61
C VAL A 149 0.20 -17.14 20.06
N ARG A 150 1.11 -17.56 19.18
CA ARG A 150 2.18 -18.48 19.55
C ARG A 150 3.45 -18.19 18.78
N LEU A 151 4.57 -18.68 19.31
CA LEU A 151 5.80 -18.80 18.53
C LEU A 151 5.63 -19.91 17.50
N ALA A 152 6.11 -19.69 16.28
CA ALA A 152 6.07 -20.69 15.21
C ALA A 152 6.80 -21.99 15.61
N SER A 153 7.83 -21.89 16.47
CA SER A 153 8.64 -22.99 16.99
C SER A 153 8.15 -23.60 18.31
N SER A 154 7.00 -23.17 18.84
CA SER A 154 6.47 -23.64 20.13
C SER A 154 5.03 -24.12 20.00
N ASP A 155 4.67 -25.09 20.86
CA ASP A 155 3.30 -25.57 21.03
C ASP A 155 2.50 -24.71 22.02
N GLU A 156 3.17 -23.86 22.80
CA GLU A 156 2.57 -22.97 23.78
C GLU A 156 1.79 -21.84 23.08
N VAL A 157 0.48 -21.80 23.34
CA VAL A 157 -0.41 -20.75 22.86
C VAL A 157 -0.74 -19.83 24.01
N TYR A 158 -0.57 -18.54 23.78
CA TYR A 158 -0.87 -17.47 24.73
C TYR A 158 -2.03 -16.61 24.24
N LEU A 159 -2.56 -15.80 25.15
CA LEU A 159 -3.42 -14.67 24.82
C LEU A 159 -2.59 -13.40 24.68
N ALA A 160 -2.94 -12.54 23.73
CA ALA A 160 -2.46 -11.16 23.62
C ALA A 160 -3.66 -10.22 23.64
N GLU A 161 -3.60 -9.13 24.42
CA GLU A 161 -4.69 -8.14 24.47
C GLU A 161 -4.86 -7.44 23.12
N GLU A 162 -3.74 -7.02 22.54
CA GLU A 162 -3.68 -6.37 21.24
C GLU A 162 -2.66 -7.07 20.35
N THR A 163 -2.95 -7.08 19.04
CA THR A 163 -2.01 -7.57 18.03
C THR A 163 -1.93 -6.56 16.89
N PRO A 164 -0.73 -6.25 16.41
CA PRO A 164 -0.56 -5.24 15.38
C PRO A 164 -1.13 -5.71 14.04
N TRP A 165 -1.51 -4.74 13.22
CA TRP A 165 -1.84 -4.98 11.82
C TRP A 165 -0.56 -5.08 10.98
N PHE A 166 -0.51 -6.12 10.15
CA PHE A 166 0.55 -6.39 9.20
C PHE A 166 0.04 -6.18 7.79
N ARG A 167 0.94 -5.72 6.91
CA ARG A 167 0.67 -5.58 5.48
C ARG A 167 0.57 -6.96 4.84
N ASP A 168 -0.38 -7.11 3.94
CA ASP A 168 -0.72 -8.37 3.29
C ASP A 168 -0.38 -8.39 1.79
N ARG A 169 0.11 -7.27 1.23
CA ARG A 169 0.59 -7.21 -0.15
C ARG A 169 2.09 -6.98 -0.23
N ALA A 170 2.73 -7.66 -1.17
CA ALA A 170 4.17 -7.53 -1.42
C ALA A 170 4.59 -6.08 -1.75
N VAL A 171 3.74 -5.34 -2.48
CA VAL A 171 3.97 -3.94 -2.85
C VAL A 171 3.91 -2.97 -1.67
N ASP A 172 3.30 -3.36 -0.55
CA ASP A 172 3.23 -2.49 0.63
C ASP A 172 4.57 -2.44 1.39
N TYR A 173 5.53 -3.30 1.03
CA TYR A 173 6.87 -3.34 1.60
C TYR A 173 7.92 -2.59 0.76
N VAL A 174 7.51 -1.85 -0.28
CA VAL A 174 8.42 -1.07 -1.13
C VAL A 174 8.05 0.42 -1.11
N SER A 175 8.98 1.28 -1.50
CA SER A 175 8.65 2.69 -1.73
C SER A 175 7.92 2.82 -3.06
N GLN A 176 6.65 3.18 -3.00
CA GLN A 176 5.76 3.29 -4.17
C GLN A 176 5.84 4.64 -4.88
N GLU A 177 6.58 5.61 -4.34
CA GLU A 177 6.77 6.91 -4.95
C GLU A 177 7.80 6.82 -6.08
N ILE A 178 7.40 7.22 -7.28
CA ILE A 178 8.30 7.35 -8.43
C ILE A 178 8.83 8.78 -8.48
N VAL A 179 7.93 9.77 -8.54
CA VAL A 179 8.28 11.19 -8.65
C VAL A 179 7.39 12.03 -7.73
N ALA A 180 8.00 12.96 -7.01
CA ALA A 180 7.31 13.99 -6.24
C ALA A 180 7.89 15.37 -6.61
N ALA A 181 7.58 15.85 -7.82
CA ALA A 181 8.09 17.12 -8.31
C ALA A 181 7.31 18.30 -7.70
N PRO A 182 7.96 19.29 -7.05
CA PRO A 182 7.24 20.45 -6.53
C PRO A 182 6.53 21.21 -7.65
N ARG A 183 5.27 21.64 -7.42
CA ARG A 183 4.44 22.31 -8.43
C ARG A 183 5.12 23.55 -9.00
N GLU A 184 5.78 24.29 -8.14
CA GLU A 184 6.52 25.52 -8.39
C GLU A 184 7.77 25.30 -9.24
N GLU A 185 8.32 24.08 -9.25
CA GLU A 185 9.48 23.71 -10.07
C GLU A 185 9.07 23.26 -11.47
N ILE A 186 7.81 22.84 -11.69
CA ILE A 186 7.32 22.41 -13.01
C ILE A 186 7.24 23.61 -13.96
N GLU A 187 8.07 23.61 -14.99
CA GLU A 187 8.12 24.65 -16.02
C GLU A 187 7.17 24.33 -17.17
N ALA A 188 7.31 23.12 -17.73
CA ALA A 188 6.56 22.70 -18.91
C ALA A 188 6.35 21.18 -18.93
N VAL A 189 5.25 20.77 -19.55
CA VAL A 189 4.91 19.37 -19.78
C VAL A 189 4.56 19.20 -21.25
N THR A 190 5.23 18.27 -21.92
CA THR A 190 4.92 17.86 -23.29
C THR A 190 4.35 16.46 -23.26
N VAL A 191 3.19 16.28 -23.89
CA VAL A 191 2.52 14.98 -24.00
C VAL A 191 2.46 14.60 -25.47
N THR A 192 2.96 13.41 -25.78
CA THR A 192 2.94 12.79 -27.10
C THR A 192 2.02 11.58 -27.06
N THR A 193 1.06 11.56 -27.96
CA THR A 193 0.10 10.46 -28.15
C THR A 193 0.14 10.02 -29.61
N PRO A 194 -0.44 8.87 -29.98
CA PRO A 194 -0.55 8.46 -31.39
C PRO A 194 -1.30 9.47 -32.29
N GLU A 195 -2.10 10.36 -31.70
CA GLU A 195 -2.88 11.38 -32.43
C GLU A 195 -2.13 12.70 -32.60
N GLY A 196 -1.04 12.92 -31.85
CA GLY A 196 -0.25 14.16 -31.90
C GLY A 196 0.44 14.52 -30.58
N THR A 197 1.15 15.64 -30.61
CA THR A 197 1.94 16.17 -29.49
C THR A 197 1.49 17.58 -29.14
N TYR A 198 1.40 17.89 -27.85
CA TYR A 198 1.12 19.23 -27.36
C TYR A 198 1.97 19.55 -26.12
N THR A 199 2.08 20.85 -25.79
CA THR A 199 2.86 21.31 -24.63
C THR A 199 2.04 22.26 -23.76
N LEU A 200 2.02 22.01 -22.45
CA LEU A 200 1.51 22.91 -21.43
C LEU A 200 2.67 23.59 -20.71
N ARG A 201 2.52 24.87 -20.38
CA ARG A 201 3.48 25.62 -19.57
C ARG A 201 2.82 26.19 -18.33
N SER A 202 3.59 26.27 -17.25
CA SER A 202 3.22 27.08 -16.10
C SER A 202 3.14 28.55 -16.50
N ALA A 203 2.12 29.26 -16.02
CA ALA A 203 2.07 30.72 -16.13
C ALA A 203 3.26 31.37 -15.40
N GLN A 204 3.66 32.57 -15.84
CA GLN A 204 4.76 33.30 -15.20
C GLN A 204 4.40 33.79 -13.79
N GLU A 205 3.11 34.02 -13.54
CA GLU A 205 2.60 34.47 -12.25
C GLU A 205 1.32 33.68 -11.91
N GLY A 206 1.17 33.32 -10.63
CA GLY A 206 0.07 32.48 -10.14
C GLY A 206 0.24 30.99 -10.45
N ASP A 207 -0.86 30.25 -10.39
CA ASP A 207 -0.91 28.80 -10.56
C ASP A 207 -1.49 28.36 -11.92
N GLY A 208 -1.66 29.32 -12.83
CA GLY A 208 -2.25 29.13 -14.15
C GLY A 208 -1.44 28.20 -15.06
N VAL A 209 -2.12 27.72 -16.09
CA VAL A 209 -1.59 26.83 -17.13
C VAL A 209 -1.95 27.42 -18.49
N ALA A 210 -1.00 27.39 -19.41
CA ALA A 210 -1.23 27.78 -20.80
C ALA A 210 -0.85 26.65 -21.74
N LEU A 211 -1.67 26.44 -22.78
CA LEU A 211 -1.36 25.57 -23.91
C LEU A 211 -0.50 26.35 -24.92
N VAL A 212 0.64 25.76 -25.31
CA VAL A 212 1.48 26.30 -26.39
C VAL A 212 0.75 26.11 -27.72
N ASP A 213 0.78 27.15 -28.57
CA ASP A 213 0.08 27.18 -29.87
C ASP A 213 -1.44 26.93 -29.75
N MET A 214 -2.08 27.67 -28.82
CA MET A 214 -3.52 27.58 -28.59
C MET A 214 -4.33 27.96 -29.85
N PRO A 215 -5.29 27.13 -30.29
CA PRO A 215 -6.16 27.49 -31.41
C PRO A 215 -6.99 28.75 -31.08
N PRO A 216 -7.13 29.71 -32.02
CA PRO A 216 -7.71 31.04 -31.75
C PRO A 216 -9.19 31.00 -31.31
N ASP A 217 -9.95 30.00 -31.78
CA ASP A 217 -11.40 29.89 -31.52
C ASP A 217 -11.74 28.82 -30.46
N ARG A 218 -10.79 28.49 -29.58
CA ARG A 218 -10.97 27.47 -28.55
C ARG A 218 -10.53 27.99 -27.19
N LYS A 219 -11.31 27.64 -26.16
CA LYS A 219 -10.95 27.86 -24.76
C LYS A 219 -10.31 26.60 -24.18
N LEU A 220 -9.35 26.78 -23.29
CA LEU A 220 -8.70 25.71 -22.55
C LEU A 220 -9.56 25.31 -21.35
N LYS A 221 -9.72 24.01 -21.13
CA LYS A 221 -10.27 23.46 -19.89
C LYS A 221 -9.19 23.52 -18.81
N ASP A 222 -9.13 24.63 -18.08
CA ASP A 222 -8.07 24.91 -17.11
C ASP A 222 -7.88 23.80 -16.07
N SER A 223 -8.98 23.22 -15.55
CA SER A 223 -8.92 22.13 -14.57
C SER A 223 -8.21 20.88 -15.10
N ASP A 224 -8.53 20.49 -16.34
CA ASP A 224 -7.94 19.34 -16.99
C ASP A 224 -6.47 19.59 -17.33
N ALA A 225 -6.17 20.78 -17.87
CA ALA A 225 -4.82 21.17 -18.22
C ALA A 225 -3.92 21.26 -16.97
N LYS A 226 -4.45 21.77 -15.84
CA LYS A 226 -3.77 21.77 -14.55
C LYS A 226 -3.53 20.34 -14.04
N SER A 227 -4.49 19.43 -14.20
CA SER A 227 -4.32 18.02 -13.81
C SER A 227 -3.20 17.34 -14.62
N VAL A 228 -3.13 17.60 -15.93
CA VAL A 228 -2.04 17.11 -16.79
C VAL A 228 -0.69 17.70 -16.37
N LEU A 229 -0.60 19.03 -16.17
CA LEU A 229 0.65 19.69 -15.76
C LEU A 229 1.15 19.16 -14.41
N THR A 230 0.25 18.91 -13.47
CA THR A 230 0.57 18.54 -12.09
C THR A 230 0.63 17.03 -11.84
N ALA A 231 0.54 16.21 -12.89
CA ALA A 231 0.48 14.75 -12.76
C ALA A 231 1.69 14.17 -11.99
N LEU A 232 2.87 14.78 -12.15
CA LEU A 232 4.13 14.39 -11.50
C LEU A 232 4.37 14.97 -10.10
N THR A 233 3.44 15.78 -9.57
CA THR A 233 3.56 16.28 -8.19
C THR A 233 3.46 15.17 -7.16
N SER A 234 2.74 14.11 -7.51
CA SER A 234 2.76 12.83 -6.79
C SER A 234 2.45 11.71 -7.77
N LEU A 235 3.51 11.10 -8.31
CA LEU A 235 3.43 9.92 -9.15
C LEU A 235 3.82 8.70 -8.31
N ARG A 236 2.88 7.77 -8.18
CA ARG A 236 3.04 6.51 -7.46
C ARG A 236 2.65 5.34 -8.35
N PHE A 237 3.18 4.16 -8.05
CA PHE A 237 2.78 2.91 -8.70
C PHE A 237 1.93 2.04 -7.78
N ASP A 238 1.03 1.29 -8.39
CA ASP A 238 0.22 0.26 -7.75
C ASP A 238 0.96 -1.09 -7.74
N ASP A 239 1.75 -1.35 -8.79
CA ASP A 239 2.61 -2.54 -8.87
C ASP A 239 3.94 -2.29 -9.61
N VAL A 240 4.90 -3.20 -9.46
CA VAL A 240 6.20 -3.16 -10.13
C VAL A 240 6.57 -4.52 -10.70
N ASN A 241 7.09 -4.49 -11.94
CA ASN A 241 7.41 -5.64 -12.75
C ASN A 241 8.78 -5.46 -13.42
N THR A 242 9.31 -6.56 -13.94
CA THR A 242 10.49 -6.57 -14.82
C THR A 242 10.07 -6.89 -16.26
N PRO A 243 10.90 -6.58 -17.28
CA PRO A 243 10.66 -6.97 -18.67
C PRO A 243 10.47 -8.48 -18.89
N ARG A 244 10.93 -9.32 -17.95
CA ARG A 244 10.73 -10.78 -17.99
C ARG A 244 9.38 -11.23 -17.44
N GLN A 245 8.75 -10.40 -16.60
CA GLN A 245 7.44 -10.69 -16.01
C GLN A 245 6.29 -10.17 -16.88
N ILE A 246 6.54 -9.09 -17.63
CA ILE A 246 5.55 -8.53 -18.54
C ILE A 246 6.15 -8.22 -19.91
N GLU A 247 5.63 -8.91 -20.92
CA GLU A 247 6.03 -8.78 -22.32
C GLU A 247 4.88 -8.24 -23.19
N GLY A 248 5.21 -7.81 -24.41
CA GLY A 248 4.22 -7.33 -25.38
C GLY A 248 3.64 -5.95 -25.07
N LEU A 249 4.41 -5.10 -24.38
CA LEU A 249 4.04 -3.70 -24.14
C LEU A 249 4.46 -2.82 -25.34
N SER A 250 3.50 -2.05 -25.86
CA SER A 250 3.75 -1.03 -26.88
C SER A 250 3.71 0.35 -26.24
N PHE A 251 4.88 1.00 -26.11
CA PHE A 251 5.01 2.32 -25.52
C PHE A 251 4.76 3.40 -26.58
N ASP A 252 3.48 3.70 -26.82
CA ASP A 252 2.99 4.62 -27.84
C ASP A 252 2.65 6.02 -27.31
N HIS A 253 2.69 6.19 -25.98
CA HIS A 253 2.52 7.48 -25.31
C HIS A 253 3.80 7.90 -24.59
N GLU A 254 4.12 9.19 -24.65
CA GLU A 254 5.25 9.78 -23.93
C GLU A 254 4.81 11.05 -23.19
N TYR A 255 5.26 11.18 -21.95
CA TYR A 255 5.04 12.35 -21.12
C TYR A 255 6.40 12.88 -20.65
N LEU A 256 6.74 14.09 -21.08
CA LEU A 256 8.00 14.76 -20.76
C LEU A 256 7.70 15.96 -19.85
N CYS A 257 8.27 15.97 -18.66
CA CYS A 257 8.15 17.10 -17.74
C CYS A 257 9.50 17.75 -17.53
N ARG A 258 9.56 19.05 -17.81
CA ARG A 258 10.72 19.89 -17.58
C ARG A 258 10.53 20.71 -16.31
N LEU A 259 11.53 20.64 -15.44
CA LEU A 259 11.63 21.50 -14.26
C LEU A 259 12.48 22.74 -14.56
N LYS A 260 12.25 23.81 -13.80
CA LYS A 260 13.02 25.06 -13.85
C LYS A 260 14.52 24.87 -13.63
N ASN A 261 14.89 23.83 -12.87
CA ASN A 261 16.29 23.47 -12.63
C ASN A 261 16.96 22.72 -13.80
N SER A 262 16.30 22.60 -14.96
CA SER A 262 16.77 21.87 -16.17
C SER A 262 16.74 20.34 -16.09
N THR A 263 16.13 19.78 -15.04
CA THR A 263 15.82 18.34 -14.97
C THR A 263 14.63 18.03 -15.88
N GLU A 264 14.73 16.96 -16.66
CA GLU A 264 13.63 16.44 -17.48
C GLU A 264 13.29 15.01 -17.07
N TYR A 265 12.04 14.78 -16.68
CA TYR A 265 11.50 13.44 -16.49
C TYR A 265 10.83 12.97 -17.77
N ARG A 266 11.27 11.85 -18.31
CA ARG A 266 10.66 11.18 -19.47
C ARG A 266 9.93 9.94 -19.00
N LEU A 267 8.63 9.91 -19.24
CA LEU A 267 7.75 8.80 -18.95
C LEU A 267 7.25 8.20 -20.27
N LYS A 268 7.44 6.90 -20.46
CA LYS A 268 6.87 6.16 -21.59
C LYS A 268 5.76 5.26 -21.09
N LEU A 269 4.57 5.37 -21.67
CA LEU A 269 3.39 4.65 -21.22
C LEU A 269 2.91 3.67 -22.28
N ALA A 270 2.46 2.50 -21.80
CA ALA A 270 1.87 1.43 -22.61
C ALA A 270 0.59 0.94 -21.92
N ARG A 271 -0.46 0.69 -22.70
CA ARG A 271 -1.70 0.09 -22.17
C ARG A 271 -1.79 -1.37 -22.56
N LYS A 272 -2.12 -2.24 -21.60
CA LYS A 272 -2.35 -3.68 -21.83
C LYS A 272 -3.34 -4.22 -20.80
N ASP A 273 -4.36 -4.95 -21.27
CA ASP A 273 -5.39 -5.59 -20.43
C ASP A 273 -6.01 -4.63 -19.41
N GLU A 274 -6.46 -3.46 -19.90
CA GLU A 274 -7.02 -2.33 -19.13
C GLU A 274 -6.06 -1.62 -18.17
N LYS A 275 -4.89 -2.20 -17.89
CA LYS A 275 -3.84 -1.61 -17.06
C LYS A 275 -2.91 -0.70 -17.85
N THR A 276 -2.31 0.26 -17.16
CA THR A 276 -1.30 1.16 -17.74
C THR A 276 0.05 0.89 -17.10
N TYR A 277 1.03 0.66 -17.95
CA TYR A 277 2.42 0.40 -17.60
C TYR A 277 3.30 1.59 -17.97
N LEU A 278 4.31 1.82 -17.16
CA LEU A 278 5.15 3.00 -17.22
C LEU A 278 6.63 2.62 -17.13
N LEU A 279 7.43 3.17 -18.03
CA LEU A 279 8.88 3.31 -17.89
C LEU A 279 9.22 4.76 -17.57
N CYS A 280 10.17 4.98 -16.68
CA CYS A 280 10.62 6.32 -16.32
C CYS A 280 12.13 6.46 -16.41
N GLU A 281 12.56 7.62 -16.92
CA GLU A 281 13.94 8.05 -17.00
C GLU A 281 14.01 9.54 -16.65
N ALA A 282 15.16 9.99 -16.18
CA ALA A 282 15.45 11.41 -16.00
C ALA A 282 16.74 11.79 -16.71
N ASP A 283 16.76 12.99 -17.29
CA ASP A 283 17.95 13.60 -17.90
C ASP A 283 18.15 15.01 -17.35
N TYR A 284 19.37 15.52 -17.46
CA TYR A 284 19.73 16.89 -17.10
C TYR A 284 20.17 17.63 -18.36
N THR A 285 19.33 18.56 -18.82
CA THR A 285 19.51 19.18 -20.14
C THR A 285 20.61 20.24 -20.18
N ASP A 286 20.93 20.87 -19.04
CA ASP A 286 21.99 21.87 -18.98
C ASP A 286 23.38 21.23 -18.86
N LYS A 287 23.95 20.87 -20.01
CA LYS A 287 25.29 20.27 -20.12
C LYS A 287 26.44 21.27 -19.95
N THR A 288 26.19 22.53 -19.57
CA THR A 288 27.30 23.49 -19.39
C THR A 288 28.22 23.03 -18.25
N PRO A 289 29.54 22.90 -18.48
CA PRO A 289 30.45 22.35 -17.48
C PRO A 289 30.58 23.31 -16.29
N VAL A 290 30.41 22.75 -15.08
CA VAL A 290 30.69 23.48 -13.83
C VAL A 290 32.20 23.63 -13.69
N LEU A 291 32.73 24.79 -14.11
CA LEU A 291 34.15 25.12 -13.97
C LEU A 291 34.41 25.62 -12.54
N ILE A 292 35.10 24.80 -11.74
CA ILE A 292 35.68 25.22 -10.46
C ILE A 292 37.08 25.76 -10.76
N LYS A 293 37.26 27.08 -10.64
CA LYS A 293 38.58 27.71 -10.79
C LYS A 293 39.20 27.85 -9.40
N PRO A 294 40.23 27.05 -9.03
CA PRO A 294 40.78 27.05 -7.68
C PRO A 294 41.40 28.38 -7.22
N ASN A 295 41.67 29.31 -8.16
CA ASN A 295 42.25 30.63 -7.89
C ASN A 295 41.24 31.80 -7.94
N GLN A 296 39.94 31.53 -8.09
CA GLN A 296 38.88 32.55 -7.98
C GLN A 296 37.95 32.17 -6.83
N LYS A 297 37.78 33.06 -5.86
CA LYS A 297 36.68 32.97 -4.90
C LYS A 297 35.39 33.30 -5.66
N ASP A 298 34.68 32.27 -6.07
CA ASP A 298 33.29 32.40 -6.51
C ASP A 298 32.47 33.02 -5.35
N SER A 299 31.50 33.88 -5.68
CA SER A 299 30.56 34.41 -4.67
C SER A 299 29.73 33.26 -4.07
N GLU A 300 29.21 33.41 -2.84
CA GLU A 300 28.30 32.43 -2.24
C GLU A 300 27.10 32.10 -3.14
N GLU A 301 26.61 33.08 -3.91
CA GLU A 301 25.52 32.88 -4.87
C GLU A 301 25.92 32.02 -6.07
N GLU A 302 27.16 32.14 -6.55
CA GLU A 302 27.67 31.33 -7.65
C GLU A 302 27.96 29.91 -7.19
N LEU A 303 28.50 29.73 -5.98
CA LEU A 303 28.71 28.43 -5.36
C LEU A 303 27.39 27.67 -5.18
N LYS A 304 26.36 28.33 -4.66
CA LYS A 304 25.01 27.75 -4.51
C LYS A 304 24.41 27.31 -5.85
N LYS A 305 24.59 28.11 -6.91
CA LYS A 305 24.13 27.76 -8.27
C LYS A 305 24.90 26.57 -8.85
N LYS A 306 26.21 26.49 -8.62
CA LYS A 306 27.05 25.36 -9.07
C LYS A 306 26.69 24.08 -8.31
N GLU A 307 26.49 24.17 -6.99
CA GLU A 307 26.10 23.06 -6.14
C GLU A 307 24.72 22.52 -6.53
N SER A 308 23.71 23.38 -6.67
CA SER A 308 22.35 22.95 -7.06
C SER A 308 22.33 22.25 -8.42
N LYS A 309 23.13 22.74 -9.37
CA LYS A 309 23.31 22.11 -10.67
C LYS A 309 23.93 20.71 -10.58
N LEU A 310 25.01 20.56 -9.82
CA LEU A 310 25.65 19.24 -9.62
C LEU A 310 24.70 18.25 -8.93
N LEU A 311 23.97 18.72 -7.91
CA LEU A 311 22.96 17.91 -7.22
C LEU A 311 21.83 17.48 -8.16
N ALA A 312 21.33 18.38 -9.01
CA ALA A 312 20.29 18.06 -9.99
C ALA A 312 20.77 17.04 -11.03
N GLN A 313 22.01 17.19 -11.51
CA GLN A 313 22.63 16.23 -12.43
C GLN A 313 22.80 14.85 -11.78
N GLU A 314 23.33 14.79 -10.56
CA GLU A 314 23.49 13.54 -9.81
C GLU A 314 22.13 12.89 -9.52
N HIS A 315 21.12 13.68 -9.16
CA HIS A 315 19.76 13.21 -8.93
C HIS A 315 19.16 12.57 -10.18
N ALA A 316 19.25 13.22 -11.35
CA ALA A 316 18.74 12.65 -12.61
C ALA A 316 19.43 11.33 -12.98
N GLN A 317 20.75 11.24 -12.75
CA GLN A 317 21.49 9.98 -12.98
C GLN A 317 21.07 8.88 -12.01
N LYS A 318 20.98 9.19 -10.71
CA LYS A 318 20.52 8.24 -9.69
C LYS A 318 19.10 7.75 -9.96
N PHE A 319 18.21 8.66 -10.35
CA PHE A 319 16.84 8.35 -10.75
C PHE A 319 16.82 7.33 -11.89
N THR A 320 17.52 7.62 -12.99
CA THR A 320 17.58 6.70 -14.14
C THR A 320 18.19 5.36 -13.75
N LEU A 321 19.25 5.32 -12.94
CA LEU A 321 19.83 4.05 -12.46
C LEU A 321 18.89 3.26 -11.56
N GLN A 322 18.14 3.93 -10.67
CA GLN A 322 17.19 3.31 -9.75
C GLN A 322 16.00 2.69 -10.49
N HIS A 323 15.49 3.38 -11.51
CA HIS A 323 14.31 2.96 -12.27
C HIS A 323 14.63 2.06 -13.47
N LYS A 324 15.91 1.93 -13.83
CA LYS A 324 16.36 1.10 -14.95
C LYS A 324 15.94 -0.36 -14.77
N GLY A 325 15.22 -0.88 -15.75
CA GLY A 325 14.80 -2.28 -15.79
C GLY A 325 13.52 -2.59 -15.01
N TRP A 326 12.86 -1.56 -14.46
CA TRP A 326 11.55 -1.69 -13.84
C TRP A 326 10.45 -1.16 -14.76
N ILE A 327 9.32 -1.84 -14.74
CA ILE A 327 8.08 -1.47 -15.41
C ILE A 327 7.03 -1.31 -14.32
N TYR A 328 6.48 -0.11 -14.19
CA TYR A 328 5.53 0.23 -13.14
C TYR A 328 4.10 0.13 -13.65
N GLU A 329 3.22 -0.50 -12.89
CA GLU A 329 1.77 -0.39 -13.08
C GLU A 329 1.27 0.81 -12.29
N ILE A 330 0.49 1.69 -12.92
CA ILE A 330 -0.03 2.91 -12.27
C ILE A 330 -1.56 2.91 -12.28
N ALA A 331 -2.14 3.64 -11.32
CA ALA A 331 -3.58 3.80 -11.23
C ALA A 331 -4.17 4.44 -12.49
N ASP A 332 -5.31 3.92 -12.94
CA ASP A 332 -5.99 4.36 -14.18
C ASP A 332 -6.27 5.87 -14.19
N TRP A 333 -6.72 6.43 -13.06
CA TRP A 333 -6.99 7.87 -12.96
C TRP A 333 -5.73 8.72 -13.19
N LYS A 334 -4.55 8.24 -12.78
CA LYS A 334 -3.27 8.92 -13.00
C LYS A 334 -2.82 8.75 -14.44
N ALA A 335 -2.97 7.55 -14.99
CA ALA A 335 -2.69 7.26 -16.40
C ALA A 335 -3.46 8.20 -17.33
N ARG A 336 -4.75 8.46 -17.07
CA ARG A 336 -5.58 9.39 -17.86
C ARG A 336 -5.01 10.79 -17.97
N TYR A 337 -4.32 11.29 -16.94
CA TYR A 337 -3.65 12.60 -17.02
C TYR A 337 -2.35 12.56 -17.83
N LEU A 338 -1.65 11.43 -17.80
CA LEU A 338 -0.38 11.24 -18.52
C LEU A 338 -0.58 10.94 -20.02
N THR A 339 -1.75 10.41 -20.40
CA THR A 339 -2.09 10.04 -21.77
C THR A 339 -3.20 10.91 -22.36
N LYS A 340 -3.52 12.06 -21.74
CA LYS A 340 -4.62 12.92 -22.19
C LYS A 340 -4.31 13.47 -23.59
N LYS A 341 -5.32 13.56 -24.44
CA LYS A 341 -5.19 14.13 -25.79
C LYS A 341 -5.47 15.62 -25.77
N GLN A 342 -4.89 16.36 -26.72
CA GLN A 342 -5.09 17.81 -26.82
C GLN A 342 -6.57 18.19 -26.99
N SER A 343 -7.33 17.45 -27.81
CA SER A 343 -8.75 17.70 -28.07
C SER A 343 -9.61 17.63 -26.81
N GLU A 344 -9.23 16.81 -25.83
CA GLU A 344 -9.93 16.70 -24.56
C GLU A 344 -9.67 17.89 -23.63
N LEU A 345 -8.58 18.62 -23.85
CA LEU A 345 -8.23 19.83 -23.10
C LEU A 345 -8.94 21.08 -23.63
N LEU A 346 -9.58 21.02 -24.80
CA LEU A 346 -10.26 22.16 -25.39
C LEU A 346 -11.77 22.07 -25.12
N GLU A 347 -12.40 23.21 -24.88
CA GLU A 347 -13.86 23.31 -24.84
C GLU A 347 -14.46 22.99 -26.21
N ALA A 348 -15.69 22.49 -26.22
CA ALA A 348 -16.45 22.32 -27.46
C ALA A 348 -16.65 23.70 -28.11
N PRO A 349 -16.71 23.79 -29.46
CA PRO A 349 -17.07 25.05 -30.10
C PRO A 349 -18.42 25.54 -29.58
N GLU A 350 -18.59 26.85 -29.35
CA GLU A 350 -19.84 27.47 -28.86
C GLU A 350 -21.02 27.41 -29.87
N GLU A 351 -21.03 26.47 -30.81
CA GLU A 351 -22.08 26.32 -31.81
C GLU A 351 -23.28 25.52 -31.27
N SER A 352 -23.88 25.94 -30.15
CA SER A 352 -25.26 25.56 -29.76
C SER A 352 -25.88 26.36 -28.60
N ALA A 353 -25.32 27.49 -28.16
CA ALA A 353 -25.97 28.30 -27.13
C ALA A 353 -27.16 29.13 -27.67
N GLU A 354 -27.19 29.42 -28.98
CA GLU A 354 -28.27 30.21 -29.61
C GLU A 354 -29.49 29.38 -30.05
N ALA A 355 -29.36 28.06 -30.25
CA ALA A 355 -30.49 27.21 -30.68
C ALA A 355 -31.44 26.80 -29.55
N ALA A 356 -31.07 27.02 -28.28
CA ALA A 356 -31.91 26.68 -27.12
C ALA A 356 -32.80 27.85 -26.63
N ALA A 357 -32.65 29.05 -27.20
CA ALA A 357 -33.42 30.24 -26.82
C ALA A 357 -34.68 30.47 -27.67
N GLU A 358 -34.85 29.77 -28.79
CA GLU A 358 -36.05 29.86 -29.63
C GLU A 358 -36.84 28.55 -29.61
N THR A 359 -37.60 28.33 -28.54
CA THR A 359 -38.78 27.45 -28.64
C THR A 359 -39.93 28.09 -27.84
N PRO A 360 -41.03 28.51 -28.47
CA PRO A 360 -42.14 29.12 -27.77
C PRO A 360 -42.90 28.07 -26.93
N ALA A 361 -43.22 28.44 -25.69
CA ALA A 361 -43.93 27.61 -24.73
C ALA A 361 -45.30 27.12 -25.28
N PRO A 362 -45.67 25.84 -25.12
CA PRO A 362 -47.01 25.38 -25.45
C PRO A 362 -48.01 25.70 -24.32
N ALA A 363 -49.21 26.13 -24.72
CA ALA A 363 -50.38 26.44 -23.90
C ALA A 363 -50.94 25.22 -23.13
N PRO A 364 -51.71 25.42 -22.05
CA PRO A 364 -52.19 24.33 -21.19
C PRO A 364 -53.33 23.54 -21.86
N VAL A 365 -53.23 22.21 -21.85
CA VAL A 365 -54.25 21.29 -22.39
C VAL A 365 -55.20 20.86 -21.27
N LEU A 366 -56.49 21.17 -21.43
CA LEU A 366 -57.62 20.67 -20.62
C LEU A 366 -57.90 19.19 -20.92
N PRO A 367 -58.30 18.36 -19.93
CA PRO A 367 -58.62 16.96 -20.16
C PRO A 367 -59.98 16.75 -20.86
N PRO A 368 -60.19 15.63 -21.60
CA PRO A 368 -61.37 15.43 -22.45
C PRO A 368 -62.61 14.94 -21.67
N LEU A 369 -63.77 15.44 -22.10
CA LEU A 369 -65.12 15.05 -21.70
C LEU A 369 -65.48 13.64 -22.22
N LEU A 370 -65.99 12.77 -21.33
CA LEU A 370 -66.69 11.53 -21.69
C LEU A 370 -68.21 11.75 -21.67
N PRO A 371 -69.00 11.14 -22.59
CA PRO A 371 -70.43 11.37 -22.71
C PRO A 371 -71.29 10.53 -21.74
N ALA A 372 -72.50 11.01 -21.49
CA ALA A 372 -73.41 10.58 -20.43
C ALA A 372 -74.49 9.56 -20.84
N GLY A 373 -74.90 8.73 -19.87
CA GLY A 373 -76.29 8.29 -19.62
C GLY A 373 -76.55 6.78 -19.61
N PRO A 374 -77.68 6.29 -19.04
CA PRO A 374 -78.39 6.78 -17.84
C PRO A 374 -78.93 5.66 -16.90
N ASN A 375 -79.39 6.09 -15.72
CA ASN A 375 -80.45 5.56 -14.82
C ASN A 375 -80.09 5.23 -13.35
N GLU A 376 -80.72 6.05 -12.51
CA GLU A 376 -81.08 6.01 -11.07
C GLU A 376 -81.62 4.65 -10.53
N PRO A 377 -81.87 4.46 -9.20
CA PRO A 377 -82.19 5.48 -8.19
C PRO A 377 -81.56 5.39 -6.78
N THR A 378 -81.43 6.58 -6.18
CA THR A 378 -81.94 7.02 -4.86
C THR A 378 -81.90 6.06 -3.66
N VAL A 379 -81.11 6.38 -2.61
CA VAL A 379 -81.56 6.39 -1.19
C VAL A 379 -80.71 7.37 -0.34
N VAL A 380 -81.35 8.46 0.08
CA VAL A 380 -81.45 9.09 1.44
C VAL A 380 -80.24 9.03 2.40
N GLY A 381 -79.86 10.21 2.93
CA GLY A 381 -78.88 10.42 4.03
C GLY A 381 -79.35 9.94 5.43
N PRO A 382 -78.95 10.55 6.58
CA PRO A 382 -78.23 11.82 6.72
C PRO A 382 -77.16 11.89 7.85
N ALA A 383 -76.53 13.08 7.93
CA ALA A 383 -76.26 13.91 9.12
C ALA A 383 -75.17 13.56 10.17
N ALA A 384 -74.40 14.63 10.43
CA ALA A 384 -73.96 15.18 11.72
C ALA A 384 -72.86 14.40 12.49
N GLU A 385 -71.62 14.86 12.48
CA GLU A 385 -71.01 15.96 13.27
C GLU A 385 -70.26 15.42 14.52
N PRO A 386 -69.33 16.17 15.14
CA PRO A 386 -67.95 15.72 15.31
C PRO A 386 -67.53 15.54 16.77
N GLN A 387 -66.38 14.91 16.98
CA GLN A 387 -65.44 15.24 18.06
C GLN A 387 -64.00 15.03 17.59
#